data_AF-A0A411YKS5-F1
#
_entry.id   AF-A0A411YKS5-F1
#
_cell.length_a   1.000
_cell.length_b   1.000
_cell.length_c   1.000
_cell.angle_alpha   90.00
_cell.angle_beta   90.00
_cell.angle_gamma   90.00
#
_symmetry.space_group_name_H-M   'P 1'
#
loop_
_entity.id
_entity.type
_entity.pdbx_description
1 polymer ?
#
loop_
_entity_poly.entity_id
_entity_poly.type
_entity_poly.pdbx_seq_one_letter_code
_entity_poly.pdbx_strand_id
1 'polypeptide(L)'
;MISALRRAAGHYEQVYTVRYRSALEREARRQEDLLVTLLFLEALGVENPASPVTAELLPEMIAAYHDWHRREGWERAPDPGVCC
;
A
#
# COMPACT_ATOMS: atom_id res chain seq x y z
N MET A 1 -27.61 -28.63 -11.04
CA MET A 1 -27.45 -28.63 -9.56
C MET A 1 -26.25 -27.78 -9.11
N ILE A 2 -25.03 -28.03 -9.60
CA ILE A 2 -23.80 -27.27 -9.23
C ILE A 2 -23.89 -25.76 -9.53
N SER A 3 -24.53 -25.38 -10.64
CA SER A 3 -24.69 -23.96 -11.02
C SER A 3 -25.64 -23.17 -10.13
N ALA A 4 -26.60 -23.84 -9.48
CA ALA A 4 -27.50 -23.19 -8.52
C ALA A 4 -26.77 -22.95 -7.18
N LEU A 5 -25.96 -23.90 -6.74
CA LEU A 5 -25.11 -23.77 -5.55
C LEU A 5 -24.06 -22.66 -5.70
N ARG A 6 -23.39 -22.57 -6.86
CA ARG A 6 -22.45 -21.46 -7.14
C ARG A 6 -23.15 -20.09 -7.10
N ARG A 7 -24.37 -19.99 -7.63
CA ARG A 7 -25.16 -18.75 -7.57
C ARG A 7 -25.59 -18.38 -6.16
N ALA A 8 -26.02 -19.37 -5.37
CA ALA A 8 -26.35 -19.16 -3.96
C ALA A 8 -25.12 -18.74 -3.13
N ALA A 9 -23.96 -19.36 -3.37
CA ALA A 9 -22.70 -18.99 -2.72
C ALA A 9 -22.28 -17.55 -3.07
N GLY A 10 -22.32 -17.17 -4.36
CA GLY A 10 -22.00 -15.80 -4.77
C GLY A 10 -22.96 -14.76 -4.20
N HIS A 11 -24.24 -15.08 -4.07
CA HIS A 11 -25.21 -14.19 -3.40
C HIS A 11 -24.93 -14.05 -1.91
N TYR A 12 -24.61 -15.16 -1.23
CA TYR A 12 -24.25 -15.16 0.18
C TYR A 12 -23.00 -14.33 0.46
N GLU A 13 -21.98 -14.46 -0.40
CA GLU A 13 -20.74 -13.69 -0.32
C GLU A 13 -20.99 -12.19 -0.52
N GLN A 14 -21.87 -11.81 -1.46
CA GLN A 14 -22.28 -10.41 -1.63
C GLN A 14 -22.99 -9.86 -0.39
N VAL A 15 -23.93 -10.59 0.18
CA VAL A 15 -24.68 -10.15 1.38
C VAL A 15 -23.77 -10.07 2.60
N TYR A 16 -22.86 -11.04 2.76
CA TYR A 16 -21.91 -11.08 3.87
C TYR A 16 -20.90 -9.93 3.78
N THR A 17 -20.28 -9.72 2.61
CA THR A 17 -19.27 -8.69 2.41
C THR A 17 -19.84 -7.28 2.59
N VAL A 18 -21.06 -7.00 2.11
CA VAL A 18 -21.69 -5.68 2.18
C VAL A 18 -21.74 -5.11 3.61
N ARG A 19 -21.99 -5.95 4.62
CA ARG A 19 -22.03 -5.48 6.03
C ARG A 19 -20.67 -5.04 6.56
N TYR A 20 -19.60 -5.62 6.05
CA TYR A 20 -18.24 -5.36 6.52
C TYR A 20 -17.42 -4.46 5.61
N ARG A 21 -17.92 -4.08 4.42
CA ARG A 21 -17.20 -3.20 3.47
C ARG A 21 -16.60 -1.98 4.14
N SER A 22 -17.39 -1.25 4.92
CA SER A 22 -16.89 -0.05 5.62
C SER A 22 -15.80 -0.37 6.66
N ALA A 23 -15.87 -1.52 7.32
CA ALA A 23 -14.85 -1.95 8.27
C ALA A 23 -13.57 -2.39 7.56
N LEU A 24 -13.70 -3.12 6.45
CA LEU A 24 -12.57 -3.53 5.62
C LEU A 24 -11.86 -2.33 4.99
N GLU A 25 -12.61 -1.35 4.48
CA GLU A 25 -12.06 -0.10 3.95
C GLU A 25 -11.34 0.71 5.03
N ARG A 26 -11.88 0.77 6.26
CA ARG A 26 -11.21 1.42 7.39
C ARG A 26 -9.91 0.71 7.77
N GLU A 27 -9.92 -0.61 7.78
CA GLU A 27 -8.71 -1.38 8.09
C GLU A 27 -7.65 -1.22 6.99
N ALA A 28 -8.04 -1.28 5.72
CA ALA A 28 -7.14 -1.03 4.61
C ALA A 28 -6.47 0.35 4.70
N ARG A 29 -7.25 1.41 4.98
CA ARG A 29 -6.70 2.76 5.21
C ARG A 29 -5.77 2.81 6.41
N ARG A 30 -6.12 2.12 7.51
CA ARG A 30 -5.26 2.06 8.70
C ARG A 30 -3.90 1.41 8.40
N GLN A 31 -3.90 0.35 7.60
CA GLN A 31 -2.67 -0.31 7.15
C GLN A 31 -1.84 0.61 6.25
N GLU A 32 -2.50 1.35 5.35
CA GLU A 32 -1.85 2.36 4.50
C GLU A 32 -1.24 3.51 5.32
N ASP A 33 -1.98 4.07 6.28
CA ASP A 33 -1.51 5.13 7.18
C ASP A 33 -0.31 4.66 8.01
N LEU A 34 -0.34 3.41 8.51
CA LEU A 34 0.76 2.79 9.23
C LEU A 34 2.00 2.66 8.34
N LEU A 35 1.83 2.18 7.10
CA LEU A 35 2.92 2.08 6.14
C LEU A 35 3.55 3.46 5.90
N VAL A 36 2.75 4.48 5.55
CA VAL A 36 3.23 5.85 5.33
C VAL A 36 3.97 6.39 6.56
N THR A 37 3.45 6.13 7.77
CA THR A 37 4.10 6.54 9.01
C THR A 37 5.49 5.92 9.17
N LEU A 38 5.60 4.61 8.95
CA LEU A 38 6.88 3.89 9.06
C LEU A 38 7.90 4.42 8.05
N LEU A 39 7.46 4.73 6.83
CA LEU A 39 8.30 5.32 5.79
C LEU A 39 8.76 6.74 6.13
N PHE A 40 7.88 7.52 6.76
CA PHE A 40 8.24 8.86 7.22
C PHE A 40 9.26 8.82 8.36
N LEU A 41 9.11 7.88 9.30
CA LEU A 41 10.11 7.65 10.34
C LEU A 41 11.46 7.27 9.71
N GLU A 42 11.44 6.41 8.69
CA GLU A 42 12.65 6.01 7.97
C GLU A 42 13.32 7.18 7.24
N ALA A 43 12.55 8.03 6.55
CA ALA A 43 13.06 9.25 5.91
C ALA A 43 13.63 10.26 6.91
N LEU A 44 13.10 10.32 8.14
CA LEU A 44 13.63 11.14 9.22
C LEU A 44 14.84 10.52 9.93
N GLY A 45 15.25 9.30 9.57
CA GLY A 45 16.31 8.56 10.23
C GLY A 45 15.93 8.06 11.64
N VAL A 46 14.63 8.00 11.95
CA VAL A 46 14.12 7.48 13.22
C VAL A 46 13.96 5.96 13.10
N GLU A 47 14.67 5.22 13.95
CA GLU A 47 14.56 3.77 14.00
C GLU A 47 13.10 3.35 14.25
N ASN A 48 12.61 2.42 13.43
CA ASN A 48 11.28 1.88 13.58
C ASN A 48 11.33 0.34 13.49
N PRO A 49 10.38 -0.38 14.12
CA PRO A 49 10.44 -1.85 14.19
C PRO A 49 10.25 -2.52 12.82
N ALA A 50 9.78 -1.78 11.83
CA ALA A 50 9.60 -2.27 10.48
C ALA A 50 10.83 -2.03 9.60
N SER A 51 11.84 -1.23 10.00
CA SER A 51 13.03 -0.93 9.18
C SER A 51 13.69 -2.17 8.53
N PRO A 52 13.82 -3.33 9.21
CA PRO A 52 14.36 -4.54 8.56
C PRO A 52 13.44 -5.15 7.50
N VAL A 53 12.12 -4.99 7.66
CA VAL A 53 11.06 -5.58 6.82
C VAL A 53 10.66 -4.63 5.69
N THR A 54 10.58 -3.32 5.95
CA THR A 54 10.35 -2.28 4.93
C THR A 54 11.52 -2.16 3.97
N ALA A 55 12.71 -2.63 4.35
CA ALA A 55 13.83 -2.74 3.44
C ALA A 55 13.51 -3.56 2.17
N GLU A 56 12.63 -4.58 2.27
CA GLU A 56 12.19 -5.36 1.11
C GLU A 56 11.25 -4.59 0.19
N LEU A 57 10.56 -3.57 0.71
CA LEU A 57 9.67 -2.70 -0.05
C LEU A 57 10.40 -1.52 -0.69
N LEU A 58 11.67 -1.26 -0.31
CA LEU A 58 12.49 -0.19 -0.87
C LEU A 58 12.52 -0.18 -2.41
N PRO A 59 12.65 -1.32 -3.13
CA PRO A 59 12.68 -1.31 -4.59
C PRO A 59 11.38 -0.78 -5.22
N GLU A 60 10.23 -1.22 -4.71
CA GLU A 60 8.91 -0.76 -5.19
C GLU A 60 8.69 0.71 -4.87
N MET A 61 9.15 1.16 -3.70
CA MET A 61 9.11 2.56 -3.32
C MET A 61 10.00 3.46 -4.19
N ILE A 62 11.23 3.01 -4.49
CA ILE A 62 12.15 3.70 -5.38
C ILE A 62 11.53 3.81 -6.78
N ALA A 63 10.88 2.74 -7.28
CA ALA A 63 10.16 2.76 -8.55
C ALA A 63 8.98 3.76 -8.55
N ALA A 64 8.17 3.77 -7.49
CA ALA A 64 7.06 4.71 -7.35
C ALA A 64 7.54 6.17 -7.27
N TYR A 65 8.64 6.42 -6.54
CA TYR A 65 9.30 7.73 -6.48
C TYR A 65 9.86 8.14 -7.85
N HIS A 66 10.44 7.20 -8.59
CA HIS A 66 10.96 7.44 -9.93
C HIS A 66 9.85 7.90 -10.89
N ASP A 67 8.73 7.20 -10.87
CA ASP A 67 7.57 7.55 -11.69
C ASP A 67 6.94 8.88 -11.28
N TRP A 68 6.94 9.19 -9.99
CA TRP A 68 6.44 10.46 -9.48
C TRP A 68 7.29 11.65 -9.91
N HIS A 69 8.60 11.65 -9.65
CA HIS A 69 9.41 12.83 -9.98
C HIS A 69 9.48 13.10 -11.49
N ARG A 70 9.42 12.04 -12.31
CA ARG A 70 9.26 12.18 -13.76
C ARG A 70 7.97 12.88 -14.17
N ARG A 71 6.84 12.61 -13.50
CA ARG A 71 5.57 13.31 -13.76
C ARG A 71 5.63 14.78 -13.38
N GLU A 72 6.39 15.11 -12.32
CA GLU A 72 6.65 16.48 -11.90
C GLU A 72 7.66 17.22 -12.80
N GLY A 73 8.24 16.52 -13.79
CA GLY A 73 9.14 17.10 -14.80
C GLY A 73 10.56 17.35 -14.30
N TRP A 74 11.00 16.68 -13.24
CA TRP A 74 12.35 16.83 -12.71
C TRP A 74 13.34 15.95 -13.50
N GLU A 75 14.43 16.55 -14.01
CA GLU A 75 15.48 15.83 -14.75
C GLU A 75 16.32 14.91 -13.84
N ARG A 76 16.43 15.25 -12.56
CA ARG A 76 17.06 14.43 -11.52
C ARG A 76 16.30 14.56 -10.20
N ALA A 77 16.39 13.53 -9.38
CA ALA A 77 15.93 13.53 -8.01
C ALA A 77 16.65 14.65 -7.24
N PRO A 78 15.91 15.46 -6.45
CA PRO A 78 16.49 16.56 -5.69
C PRO A 78 17.34 16.11 -4.48
N ASP A 79 17.30 14.84 -4.11
CA ASP A 79 18.05 14.29 -2.97
C ASP A 79 19.35 13.61 -3.44
N PRO A 80 20.53 13.95 -2.88
CA PRO A 80 21.82 13.35 -3.26
C PRO A 80 21.94 11.83 -3.06
N GLY A 81 20.97 11.16 -2.43
CA GLY A 81 21.01 9.72 -2.17
C GLY A 81 20.19 8.84 -3.13
N VAL A 82 19.26 9.41 -3.90
CA VAL A 82 18.37 8.65 -4.78
C VAL A 82 18.90 8.75 -6.20
N CYS A 83 19.68 7.76 -6.62
CA CYS A 83 20.19 7.72 -7.99
C CYS A 83 19.02 7.47 -8.95
N CYS A 84 18.65 8.50 -9.72
CA CYS A 84 17.86 8.42 -10.95
C CYS A 84 18.79 8.62 -12.16
#